data_AF-A0AAF1K9Q7-F1
#
_entry.id   AF-A0AAF1K9Q7-F1
#
_cell.length_a   1.000
_cell.length_b   1.000
_cell.length_c   1.000
_cell.angle_alpha   90.00
_cell.angle_beta   90.00
_cell.angle_gamma   90.00
#
_symmetry.space_group_name_H-M   'P 1'
#
loop_
_entity.id
_entity.type
_entity.pdbx_description
1 polymer ?
#
loop_
_entity_poly.entity_id
_entity_poly.type
_entity_poly.pdbx_seq_one_letter_code
_entity_poly.pdbx_strand_id
1 'polypeptide(L)'
;MLRLAGSGTSSREIAVILGIARSTVQDNLKRAAMAGLSWPLASDLTDDVLEAKLFVHPGVKQGQRLRQEPDWGPLSIELKKPGVTLLILWEEYRSIHPDGYGYSRYVAAKFMLRQQGMSQGFR
;
A
#
# COMPACT_ATOMS: atom_id res chain seq x y z
N MET A 1 -10.13 12.93 -18.70
CA MET A 1 -9.17 13.96 -18.23
C MET A 1 -7.99 14.20 -19.18
N LEU A 2 -7.28 13.18 -19.69
CA LEU A 2 -6.07 13.36 -20.52
C LEU A 2 -6.36 14.15 -21.80
N ARG A 3 -7.47 13.85 -22.46
CA ARG A 3 -7.98 14.63 -23.60
C ARG A 3 -8.18 16.12 -23.29
N LEU A 4 -8.79 16.43 -22.15
CA LEU A 4 -9.05 17.81 -21.73
C LEU A 4 -7.76 18.55 -21.38
N ALA A 5 -6.81 17.88 -20.71
CA ALA A 5 -5.51 18.45 -20.44
C ALA A 5 -4.72 18.69 -21.75
N GLY A 6 -4.79 17.77 -22.72
CA GLY A 6 -4.18 17.92 -24.04
C GLY A 6 -4.77 19.05 -24.87
N SER A 7 -6.04 19.43 -24.64
CA SER A 7 -6.67 20.60 -25.28
C SER A 7 -6.41 21.92 -24.54
N GLY A 8 -5.52 21.95 -23.54
CA GLY A 8 -5.16 23.16 -22.81
C GLY A 8 -6.11 23.54 -21.67
N THR A 9 -7.06 22.67 -21.31
CA THR A 9 -8.01 22.93 -20.20
C THR A 9 -7.29 22.82 -18.85
N SER A 10 -7.56 23.77 -17.94
CA SER A 10 -6.91 23.80 -16.64
C SER A 10 -7.37 22.65 -15.73
N SER A 11 -6.54 22.20 -14.78
CA SER A 11 -6.95 21.14 -13.84
C SER A 11 -8.19 21.52 -13.00
N ARG A 12 -8.44 22.82 -12.82
CA ARG A 12 -9.63 23.33 -12.12
C ARG A 12 -10.88 23.10 -12.96
N GLU A 13 -10.86 23.47 -14.23
CA GLU A 13 -11.98 23.26 -15.14
C GLU A 13 -12.24 21.77 -15.39
N ILE A 14 -11.17 20.97 -15.53
CA ILE A 14 -11.29 19.51 -15.65
C ILE A 14 -12.01 18.91 -14.45
N ALA A 15 -11.69 19.36 -13.24
CA ALA A 15 -12.33 18.91 -12.02
C ALA A 15 -13.84 19.23 -12.02
N VAL A 16 -14.22 20.41 -12.49
CA VAL A 16 -15.62 20.83 -12.63
C VAL A 16 -16.34 19.99 -13.69
N ILE A 17 -15.75 19.82 -14.88
CA ILE A 17 -16.33 19.05 -15.99
C ILE A 17 -16.56 17.58 -15.60
N LEU A 18 -15.63 17.00 -14.85
CA LEU A 18 -15.68 15.58 -14.48
C LEU A 18 -16.31 15.33 -13.11
N GLY A 19 -16.64 16.36 -12.34
CA GLY A 19 -17.22 16.21 -11.00
C GLY A 19 -16.31 15.53 -9.97
N ILE A 20 -14.98 15.62 -10.14
CA ILE A 20 -13.99 14.99 -9.25
C ILE A 20 -13.11 16.03 -8.56
N ALA A 21 -12.49 15.65 -7.44
CA ALA A 21 -11.59 16.53 -6.72
C ALA A 21 -10.40 16.98 -7.60
N ARG A 22 -10.02 18.25 -7.49
CA ARG A 22 -8.85 18.82 -8.21
C ARG A 22 -7.56 18.04 -7.92
N SER A 23 -7.37 17.60 -6.67
CA SER A 23 -6.23 16.76 -6.28
C SER A 23 -6.17 15.46 -7.09
N THR A 24 -7.32 14.78 -7.25
CA THR A 24 -7.42 13.56 -8.07
C THR A 24 -7.04 13.82 -9.52
N VAL A 25 -7.48 14.94 -10.11
CA VAL A 25 -7.07 15.35 -11.46
C VAL A 25 -5.55 15.54 -11.53
N GLN A 26 -4.97 16.28 -10.60
CA GLN A 26 -3.53 16.55 -10.57
C GLN A 26 -2.71 15.27 -10.39
N ASP A 27 -3.11 14.38 -9.49
CA ASP A 27 -2.42 13.12 -9.23
C ASP A 27 -2.45 12.21 -10.45
N ASN A 28 -3.59 12.13 -11.13
CA ASN A 28 -3.71 11.34 -12.35
C ASN A 28 -2.90 11.94 -13.52
N LEU A 29 -2.89 13.26 -13.69
CA LEU A 29 -2.06 13.92 -14.71
C LEU A 29 -0.57 13.72 -14.44
N LYS A 30 -0.14 13.77 -13.17
CA LYS A 30 1.23 13.45 -12.77
C LYS A 30 1.58 11.99 -13.09
N ARG A 31 0.69 11.04 -12.77
CA ARG A 31 0.90 9.61 -13.10
C ARG A 31 1.04 9.40 -14.61
N ALA A 32 0.19 10.05 -15.40
CA ALA A 32 0.29 9.99 -16.85
C ALA A 32 1.63 10.54 -17.37
N ALA A 33 2.07 11.69 -16.86
CA ALA A 33 3.37 12.26 -17.22
C ALA A 33 4.54 11.32 -16.83
N MET A 34 4.49 10.70 -15.65
CA MET A 34 5.49 9.71 -15.21
C MET A 34 5.49 8.44 -16.07
N ALA A 35 4.34 8.04 -16.58
CA ALA A 35 4.20 6.92 -17.51
C ALA A 35 4.55 7.28 -18.97
N GLY A 36 4.97 8.53 -19.23
CA GLY A 36 5.27 9.01 -20.58
C GLY A 36 4.03 9.12 -21.47
N LEU A 37 2.84 9.24 -20.88
CA LEU A 37 1.57 9.29 -21.59
C LEU A 37 1.15 10.75 -21.82
N SER A 38 1.00 11.13 -23.08
CA SER A 38 0.42 12.40 -23.51
C SER A 38 -0.79 12.15 -24.40
N TRP A 39 -1.71 13.11 -24.44
CA TRP A 39 -2.77 13.12 -25.43
C TRP A 39 -2.28 13.78 -26.74
N PRO A 40 -2.62 13.26 -27.94
CA PRO A 40 -3.41 12.06 -28.20
C PRO A 40 -2.65 10.77 -27.86
N LEU A 41 -3.36 9.79 -27.31
CA LEU A 41 -2.81 8.46 -27.05
C LEU A 41 -2.60 7.71 -28.38
N ALA A 42 -1.59 6.84 -28.42
CA ALA A 42 -1.31 6.01 -29.58
C ALA A 42 -2.45 4.99 -29.82
N SER A 43 -2.76 4.68 -31.08
CA SER A 43 -3.93 3.86 -31.46
C SER A 43 -3.82 2.38 -31.04
N ASP A 44 -2.61 1.94 -30.70
CA ASP A 44 -2.27 0.62 -30.19
C ASP A 44 -2.43 0.51 -28.66
N LEU A 45 -2.75 1.60 -27.96
CA LEU A 45 -2.93 1.60 -26.51
C LEU A 45 -4.36 1.20 -26.14
N THR A 46 -4.55 -0.04 -25.68
CA THR A 46 -5.83 -0.51 -25.12
C THR A 46 -6.07 0.05 -23.72
N ASP A 47 -7.33 0.03 -23.27
CA ASP A 47 -7.70 0.48 -21.93
C ASP A 47 -6.98 -0.30 -20.84
N ASP A 48 -6.82 -1.63 -21.01
CA ASP A 48 -6.06 -2.48 -20.08
C ASP A 48 -4.59 -2.07 -19.96
N VAL A 49 -3.94 -1.74 -21.07
CA VAL A 49 -2.53 -1.29 -21.08
C VAL A 49 -2.41 0.10 -20.46
N LEU A 50 -3.40 0.96 -20.69
CA LEU A 50 -3.46 2.28 -20.07
C LEU A 50 -3.65 2.18 -18.56
N GLU A 51 -4.58 1.34 -18.10
CA GLU A 51 -4.82 1.07 -16.68
C GLU A 51 -3.55 0.49 -16.03
N ALA A 52 -2.94 -0.51 -16.67
CA ALA A 52 -1.70 -1.11 -16.19
C ALA A 52 -0.55 -0.09 -16.09
N LYS A 53 -0.46 0.90 -16.98
CA LYS A 53 0.57 1.96 -16.94
C LYS A 53 0.28 3.07 -15.92
N LEU A 54 -0.97 3.50 -15.78
CA LEU A 54 -1.37 4.59 -14.87
C LEU A 54 -1.55 4.11 -13.43
N PHE A 55 -1.99 2.88 -13.28
CA PHE A 55 -2.28 2.21 -12.03
C PHE A 55 -1.48 0.90 -11.95
N VAL A 56 -0.23 0.90 -12.46
CA VAL A 56 0.79 -0.08 -12.00
C VAL A 56 0.62 -0.07 -10.51
N HIS A 57 0.06 -1.13 -9.93
CA HIS A 57 -0.19 -1.18 -8.51
C HIS A 57 1.22 -1.06 -7.93
N PRO A 58 1.62 0.11 -7.37
CA PRO A 58 2.88 0.17 -6.67
C PRO A 58 2.46 -0.42 -5.34
N GLY A 59 2.25 -1.75 -5.33
CA GLY A 59 1.26 -2.43 -4.49
C GLY A 59 1.34 -1.83 -3.12
N VAL A 60 0.33 -1.00 -2.79
CA VAL A 60 0.34 -0.01 -1.70
C VAL A 60 1.74 0.10 -1.15
N LYS A 61 2.67 0.91 -1.73
CA LYS A 61 4.08 0.99 -1.27
C LYS A 61 4.00 0.89 0.24
N GLN A 62 4.28 -0.29 0.80
CA GLN A 62 3.99 -0.57 2.20
C GLN A 62 5.12 0.18 2.85
N GLY A 63 4.88 1.49 3.05
CA GLY A 63 5.92 2.49 2.90
C GLY A 63 7.06 2.00 3.72
N GLN A 64 8.21 1.69 3.09
CA GLN A 64 9.28 0.86 3.65
C GLN A 64 9.39 1.14 5.15
N ARG A 65 8.69 0.35 5.94
CA ARG A 65 8.61 0.60 7.37
C ARG A 65 9.74 -0.24 7.89
N LEU A 66 10.93 0.36 7.85
CA LEU A 66 12.21 -0.01 8.47
C LEU A 66 12.06 -0.23 9.99
N ARG A 67 11.02 -0.92 10.42
CA ARG A 67 10.80 -1.32 11.80
C ARG A 67 11.04 -2.81 11.84
N GLN A 68 11.96 -3.22 12.69
CA GLN A 68 12.34 -4.61 12.84
C GLN A 68 11.10 -5.47 13.09
N GLU A 69 10.88 -6.46 12.23
CA GLU A 69 9.74 -7.36 12.36
C GLU A 69 9.93 -8.30 13.56
N PRO A 70 8.88 -8.57 14.34
CA PRO A 70 8.93 -9.60 15.36
C PRO A 70 9.21 -10.98 14.73
N ASP A 71 9.99 -11.82 15.39
CA ASP A 71 10.18 -13.20 14.94
C ASP A 71 8.95 -14.06 15.30
N TRP A 72 8.07 -14.28 14.33
CA TRP A 72 6.79 -14.94 14.56
C TRP A 72 6.90 -16.43 14.84
N GLY A 73 7.99 -17.09 14.45
CA GLY A 73 8.21 -18.51 14.71
C GLY A 73 8.14 -18.86 16.19
N PRO A 74 9.09 -18.38 17.02
CA PRO A 74 9.10 -18.64 18.47
C PRO A 74 7.90 -18.03 19.19
N LEU A 75 7.46 -16.83 18.82
CA LEU A 75 6.30 -16.16 19.44
C LEU A 75 5.02 -16.99 19.33
N SER A 76 4.88 -17.74 18.24
CA SER A 76 3.71 -18.56 17.99
C SER A 76 3.65 -19.83 18.85
N ILE A 77 4.82 -20.36 19.24
CA ILE A 77 4.96 -21.45 20.20
C ILE A 77 4.66 -20.91 21.60
N GLU A 78 5.15 -19.72 21.91
CA GLU A 78 4.97 -19.08 23.20
C GLU A 78 3.51 -18.72 23.49
N LEU A 79 2.76 -18.26 22.48
CA LEU A 79 1.31 -18.02 22.58
C LEU A 79 0.48 -19.27 22.89
N LYS A 80 1.04 -20.47 22.73
CA LYS A 80 0.35 -21.72 23.12
C LYS A 80 0.53 -22.04 24.61
N LYS A 81 1.45 -21.38 25.30
CA LYS A 81 1.68 -21.60 26.73
C LYS A 81 0.53 -20.95 27.54
N PRO A 82 0.07 -21.59 28.63
CA PRO A 82 -0.98 -21.03 29.47
C PRO A 82 -0.53 -19.71 30.09
N GLY A 83 -1.40 -18.69 30.03
CA GLY A 83 -1.14 -17.36 30.61
C GLY A 83 -0.38 -16.38 29.72
N VAL A 84 0.16 -16.83 28.57
CA VAL A 84 0.82 -15.94 27.61
C VAL A 84 -0.23 -15.24 26.74
N THR A 85 -0.11 -13.92 26.61
CA THR A 85 -0.98 -13.11 25.75
C THR A 85 -0.15 -12.36 24.70
N LEU A 86 -0.82 -11.97 23.62
CA LEU A 86 -0.24 -11.10 22.59
C LEU A 86 0.25 -9.75 23.16
N LEU A 87 -0.33 -9.29 24.26
CA LEU A 87 0.08 -8.08 24.96
C LEU A 87 1.45 -8.26 25.62
N ILE A 88 1.66 -9.33 26.37
CA ILE A 88 2.94 -9.64 27.04
C ILE A 88 4.07 -9.72 26.02
N LEU A 89 3.84 -10.46 24.92
CA LEU A 89 4.83 -10.60 23.86
C LEU A 89 5.13 -9.27 23.14
N TRP A 90 4.13 -8.40 23.02
CA TRP A 90 4.34 -7.07 22.46
C TRP A 90 5.14 -6.17 23.41
N GLU A 91 4.89 -6.24 24.71
CA GLU A 91 5.66 -5.50 25.72
C GLU A 91 7.13 -5.91 25.71
N GLU A 92 7.41 -7.21 25.67
CA GLU A 92 8.77 -7.75 25.55
C GLU A 92 9.44 -7.28 24.25
N TYR A 93 8.76 -7.44 23.11
CA TYR A 93 9.25 -6.97 21.82
C TYR A 93 9.55 -5.46 21.83
N ARG A 94 8.69 -4.63 22.45
CA ARG A 94 8.86 -3.17 22.48
C ARG A 94 9.94 -2.72 23.46
N SER A 95 10.23 -3.53 24.48
CA SER A 95 11.38 -3.30 25.38
C SER A 95 12.72 -3.42 24.65
N ILE A 96 12.80 -4.33 23.66
CA ILE A 96 13.99 -4.56 22.83
C ILE A 96 13.99 -3.62 21.61
N HIS A 97 12.80 -3.31 21.07
CA HIS A 97 12.60 -2.47 19.89
C HIS A 97 11.71 -1.26 20.21
N PRO A 98 12.25 -0.17 20.81
CA PRO A 98 11.48 1.03 21.13
C PRO A 98 10.80 1.67 19.90
N ASP A 99 11.50 1.66 18.76
CA ASP A 99 10.99 2.15 17.47
C ASP A 99 10.19 1.10 16.68
N GLY A 100 9.97 -0.07 17.31
CA GLY A 100 9.24 -1.19 16.75
C GLY A 100 7.74 -0.96 16.58
N TYR A 101 7.03 -2.04 16.31
CA TYR A 101 5.60 -2.03 16.08
C TYR A 101 4.84 -1.54 17.33
N GLY A 102 3.89 -0.63 17.13
CA GLY A 102 2.86 -0.35 18.13
C GLY A 102 1.88 -1.51 18.23
N TYR A 103 1.17 -1.63 19.35
CA TYR A 103 0.31 -2.80 19.65
C TYR A 103 -0.69 -3.12 18.53
N SER A 104 -1.38 -2.10 17.99
CA SER A 104 -2.33 -2.27 16.88
C SER A 104 -1.68 -2.85 15.62
N ARG A 105 -0.47 -2.38 15.27
CA ARG A 105 0.29 -2.91 14.12
C ARG A 105 0.82 -4.32 14.40
N TYR A 106 1.23 -4.61 15.63
CA TYR A 106 1.70 -5.92 16.07
C TYR A 106 0.59 -6.98 15.92
N VAL A 107 -0.61 -6.66 16.42
CA VAL A 107 -1.78 -7.52 16.28
C VAL A 107 -2.18 -7.68 14.81
N ALA A 108 -2.22 -6.58 14.04
CA ALA A 108 -2.55 -6.63 12.61
C ALA A 108 -1.55 -7.49 11.82
N ALA A 109 -0.24 -7.38 12.09
CA ALA A 109 0.79 -8.18 11.45
C ALA A 109 0.59 -9.68 11.73
N LYS A 110 0.32 -10.05 12.98
CA LYS A 110 -0.02 -11.44 13.36
C LYS A 110 -1.26 -11.97 12.61
N PHE A 111 -2.28 -11.14 12.40
CA PHE A 111 -3.47 -11.54 11.66
C PHE A 111 -3.22 -11.67 10.15
N MET A 112 -2.44 -10.77 9.56
CA MET A 112 -2.08 -10.83 8.13
C MET A 112 -1.27 -12.08 7.81
N LEU A 113 -0.32 -12.47 8.68
CA LEU A 113 0.45 -13.70 8.52
C LEU A 113 -0.42 -14.96 8.56
N ARG A 114 -1.47 -14.96 9.40
CA ARG A 114 -2.45 -16.06 9.43
C ARG A 114 -3.24 -16.16 8.12
N GLN A 115 -3.53 -15.05 7.45
CA GLN A 115 -4.29 -15.02 6.18
C GLN A 115 -3.42 -15.35 4.96
N GLN A 116 -2.12 -15.09 5.01
CA GLN A 116 -1.21 -15.29 3.88
C GLN A 116 -0.66 -16.71 3.73
N GLY A 117 -1.04 -17.66 4.61
CA GLY A 117 -0.72 -19.08 4.41
C GLY A 117 0.77 -19.42 4.31
N MET A 118 1.67 -18.56 4.81
CA MET A 118 3.10 -18.88 4.84
C MET A 118 3.36 -19.97 5.88
N SER A 119 3.39 -21.21 5.39
CA SER A 119 4.04 -22.37 6.02
C SER A 119 5.53 -22.07 6.20
N GLN A 120 5.89 -21.45 7.31
CA GLN A 120 7.22 -21.62 7.89
C GLN A 120 7.02 -22.06 9.33
N GLY A 121 7.21 -23.36 9.58
CA GLY A 121 7.64 -23.89 10.86
C GLY A 121 6.69 -23.79 12.04
N PHE A 122 5.43 -24.24 11.91
CA PHE A 122 4.73 -24.80 13.05
C PHE A 122 4.88 -26.33 13.01
N ARG A 123 6.04 -26.83 13.45
CA ARG A 123 6.22 -28.22 13.83
C ARG A 123 6.92 -28.29 15.16
#